data_AF-A0A661EX15-F1
#
_entry.id   AF-A0A661EX15-F1
#
_cell.length_a   1.000
_cell.length_b   1.000
_cell.length_c   1.000
_cell.angle_alpha   90.00
_cell.angle_beta   90.00
_cell.angle_gamma   90.00
#
_symmetry.space_group_name_H-M   'P 1'
#
loop_
_entity.id
_entity.type
_entity.pdbx_description
1 polymer ?
#
loop_
_entity_poly.entity_id
_entity_poly.type
_entity_poly.pdbx_seq_one_letter_code
_entity_poly.pdbx_strand_id
1 'polypeptide(L)' 'MLRWFELNQLYTLEAQVLDDENYEGWFELLTEDLHYWMPAGETLFRKDEAPDDPRNMNFYNETLPTLQMR' A
#
# COMPACT_ATOMS: atom_id res chain seq x y z
N MET A 1 -9.64 23.14 7.85
CA MET A 1 -10.63 22.11 8.27
C MET A 1 -11.18 21.33 7.08
N LEU A 2 -11.57 21.98 5.97
CA LEU A 2 -12.03 21.31 4.73
C LEU A 2 -11.09 20.20 4.22
N ARG A 3 -9.77 20.44 4.18
CA ARG A 3 -8.78 19.43 3.72
C ARG A 3 -8.78 18.14 4.54
N TRP A 4 -8.99 18.23 5.85
CA TRP A 4 -9.07 17.04 6.70
C TRP A 4 -10.33 16.23 6.39
N PHE A 5 -11.46 16.92 6.20
CA PHE A 5 -12.73 16.28 5.86
C PHE A 5 -12.64 15.56 4.50
N GLU A 6 -12.10 16.22 3.48
CA GLU A 6 -11.89 15.63 2.15
C GLU A 6 -11.03 14.35 2.20
N LEU A 7 -9.93 14.37 2.98
CA LEU A 7 -9.07 13.20 3.15
C LEU A 7 -9.77 12.05 3.87
N ASN A 8 -10.55 12.33 4.91
CA ASN A 8 -11.28 11.28 5.63
C ASN A 8 -12.37 10.66 4.76
N GLN A 9 -13.04 11.47 3.94
CA GLN A 9 -14.02 10.96 2.97
C GLN A 9 -13.35 10.06 1.93
N LEU A 10 -12.16 10.42 1.44
CA LEU A 10 -11.39 9.59 0.51
C LEU A 10 -11.03 8.23 1.13
N TYR A 11 -10.45 8.22 2.33
CA TYR A 11 -10.09 6.96 3.00
C TYR A 11 -11.31 6.10 3.36
N THR A 12 -12.44 6.73 3.67
CA THR A 12 -13.68 6.00 3.95
C THR A 12 -14.21 5.33 2.68
N LEU A 13 -14.17 6.03 1.54
CA LEU A 13 -14.55 5.47 0.24
C LEU A 13 -13.64 4.32 -0.16
N GLU A 14 -12.32 4.49 -0.02
CA GLU A 14 -11.34 3.44 -0.30
C GLU A 14 -11.62 2.18 0.52
N ALA A 15 -11.83 2.32 1.83
CA ALA A 15 -12.14 1.20 2.70
C ALA A 15 -13.44 0.48 2.30
N GLN A 16 -14.50 1.22 1.99
CA GLN A 16 -15.76 0.63 1.54
C GLN A 16 -15.62 -0.18 0.25
N VAL A 17 -14.90 0.36 -0.74
CA VAL A 17 -14.70 -0.30 -2.03
C VAL A 17 -13.87 -1.59 -1.86
N LEU A 18 -12.87 -1.57 -0.98
CA LEU A 18 -12.08 -2.76 -0.64
C LEU A 18 -12.90 -3.79 0.15
N ASP A 19 -13.73 -3.35 1.10
CA ASP A 19 -14.61 -4.21 1.90
C ASP A 19 -15.68 -4.89 1.03
N ASP A 20 -16.17 -4.20 0.00
CA ASP A 20 -17.12 -4.71 -1.00
C ASP A 20 -16.47 -5.63 -2.07
N GLU A 21 -15.16 -5.91 -1.96
CA GLU A 21 -14.36 -6.66 -2.93
C GLU A 21 -14.39 -6.04 -4.35
N ASN A 22 -14.70 -4.75 -4.48
CA ASN A 22 -14.78 -4.05 -5.76
C ASN A 22 -13.40 -3.50 -6.17
N TYR A 23 -12.52 -4.41 -6.60
CA TYR A 23 -11.15 -4.05 -6.99
C TYR A 23 -11.09 -3.13 -8.21
N GLU A 24 -12.02 -3.24 -9.17
CA GLU A 24 -12.07 -2.34 -10.33
C GLU A 24 -12.27 -0.88 -9.90
N GLY A 25 -13.24 -0.63 -9.02
CA GLY A 25 -13.47 0.70 -8.46
C GLY A 25 -12.31 1.20 -7.60
N TRP A 26 -11.58 0.30 -6.95
CA TRP A 26 -10.39 0.67 -6.17
C TRP A 26 -9.24 1.10 -7.09
N PHE A 27 -9.01 0.39 -8.20
CA PHE A 27 -7.98 0.77 -9.17
C PHE A 27 -8.23 2.14 -9.81
N GLU A 28 -9.48 2.56 -9.99
CA GLU A 28 -9.83 3.90 -10.50
C GLU A 28 -9.44 5.03 -9.53
N LEU A 29 -9.35 4.74 -8.22
CA LEU A 29 -8.91 5.72 -7.22
C LEU A 29 -7.39 5.91 -7.21
N LEU A 30 -6.63 4.97 -7.79
CA LEU A 30 -5.18 4.97 -7.78
C LEU A 30 -4.62 5.74 -8.98
N THR A 31 -3.48 6.38 -8.76
CA THR A 31 -2.76 7.10 -9.81
C THR A 31 -1.97 6.14 -10.70
N GLU A 32 -1.76 6.53 -11.96
CA GLU A 32 -1.00 5.75 -12.94
C GLU A 32 0.46 5.53 -12.54
N ASP A 33 1.02 6.43 -11.73
CA ASP A 33 2.39 6.38 -11.19
C ASP A 33 2.48 5.75 -9.79
N LEU A 34 1.47 4.97 -9.38
CA LEU A 34 1.46 4.30 -8.09
C LEU A 34 2.64 3.33 -7.94
N HIS A 35 3.36 3.49 -6.84
CA HIS A 35 4.32 2.52 -6.32
C HIS A 35 3.79 1.95 -5.02
N TYR A 36 3.18 0.75 -5.08
CA TYR A 36 2.67 0.06 -3.92
C TYR A 36 3.80 -0.71 -3.23
N TRP A 37 4.27 -0.16 -2.11
CA TRP A 37 5.41 -0.67 -1.37
C TRP A 37 5.04 -1.06 0.06
N MET A 38 5.22 -2.35 0.38
CA MET A 38 5.02 -2.90 1.72
C MET A 38 6.23 -3.77 2.09
N PRO A 39 7.23 -3.20 2.79
CA PRO A 39 8.34 -3.97 3.33
C PRO A 39 7.85 -4.79 4.54
N ALA A 40 8.35 -6.01 4.70
CA ALA A 40 8.21 -6.74 5.95
C ALA A 40 9.25 -6.27 6.96
N GLY A 41 8.83 -6.17 8.22
CA GLY A 41 9.73 -6.00 9.34
C GLY A 41 10.29 -7.34 9.79
N GLU A 42 11.60 -7.40 9.99
CA GLU A 42 12.29 -8.55 10.58
C GLU A 42 12.65 -8.26 12.04
N THR A 43 12.38 -9.21 12.94
CA THR A 43 12.85 -9.13 14.33
C THR A 43 14.23 -9.78 14.40
N LEU A 44 15.28 -8.98 14.34
CA LEU A 44 16.66 -9.45 14.48
C LEU A 44 17.08 -9.53 15.95
N PHE A 45 17.87 -10.55 16.28
CA PHE A 45 18.56 -10.57 17.57
C PHE A 45 19.69 -9.54 17.55
N ARG A 46 19.94 -8.89 18.69
CA ARG A 46 20.97 -7.84 18.83
C ARG A 46 22.40 -8.25 18.41
N LYS A 47 22.67 -9.56 18.35
CA LYS A 47 23.95 -10.13 17.90
C LYS A 47 24.07 -10.23 16.37
N ASP A 48 22.95 -10.23 15.67
CA ASP A 48 22.81 -10.35 14.21
C ASP A 48 22.30 -9.03 13.60
N GLU A 49 22.54 -7.91 14.31
CA GLU A 49 22.10 -6.58 13.90
C GLU A 49 22.82 -6.18 12.61
N ALA A 50 22.10 -6.29 11.49
CA ALA A 50 22.51 -5.81 10.18
C ALA A 50 21.84 -4.45 9.92
N PRO A 51 22.41 -3.60 9.04
CA PRO A 51 21.72 -2.40 8.60
C PRO A 51 20.38 -2.78 7.97
N ASP A 52 19.32 -2.08 8.38
CA ASP A 52 17.98 -2.21 7.80
C ASP A 52 18.06 -1.88 6.30
N ASP A 53 17.89 -2.90 5.45
CA ASP A 53 17.76 -2.73 4.00
C ASP A 53 16.29 -2.97 3.65
N PRO A 54 15.54 -1.90 3.34
CA PRO A 54 14.12 -2.01 3.01
C PRO A 54 13.86 -2.85 1.74
N ARG A 55 14.90 -3.22 0.97
CA ARG A 55 14.82 -4.09 -0.21
C ARG A 55 14.95 -5.58 0.11
N ASN A 56 15.43 -5.95 1.30
CA ASN A 56 15.66 -7.35 1.66
C ASN A 56 14.35 -8.13 1.88
N MET A 57 13.25 -7.44 2.18
CA MET A 57 11.97 -8.08 2.50
C MET A 57 10.76 -7.36 1.88
N ASN A 58 10.74 -7.23 0.56
CA ASN A 58 9.58 -6.65 -0.12
C ASN A 58 8.49 -7.71 -0.31
N PHE A 59 7.43 -7.67 0.51
CA PHE A 59 6.22 -8.45 0.24
C PHE A 59 5.43 -7.88 -0.93
N TYR A 60 5.41 -6.55 -1.05
CA TYR A 60 4.80 -5.85 -2.18
C TYR A 60 5.74 -4.75 -2.67
N ASN A 61 6.12 -4.82 -3.95
CA ASN A 61 6.83 -3.79 -4.69
C ASN A 61 6.25 -3.78 -6.10
N GLU A 62 5.04 -3.26 -6.22
CA GLU A 62 4.23 -3.37 -7.41
C GLU A 62 3.85 -2.00 -7.95
N THR A 63 3.82 -1.92 -9.28
CA THR A 63 3.21 -0.83 -10.05
C THR A 63 1.72 -1.11 -10.25
N LEU A 64 0.92 -0.09 -10.57
CA LEU A 64 -0.50 -0.27 -10.87
C LEU A 64 -0.79 -1.40 -11.89
N PRO A 65 -0.05 -1.51 -13.03
CA PRO A 65 -0.27 -2.59 -13.99
C PRO A 65 0.04 -3.98 -13.43
N THR A 66 1.06 -4.10 -12.58
CA THR A 66 1.41 -5.39 -11.96
C THR A 66 0.41 -5.80 -10.88
N LEU A 67 -0.18 -4.82 -10.19
CA LEU A 67 -1.16 -5.05 -9.14
C LEU A 67 -2.52 -5.48 -9.70
N GLN A 68 -2.93 -4.94 -10.86
CA GLN A 68 -4.14 -5.35 -11.59
C GLN A 68 -4.08 -6.79 -12.12
N MET A 69 -2.89 -7.37 -12.24
CA MET A 69 -2.70 -8.74 -12.75
C MET A 69 -2.76 -9.82 -11.67
N ARG A 70 -2.89 -9.44 -10.40
CA ARG A 70 -2.99 -10.37 -9.26
C ARG A 70 -4.44 -10.78 -8.99
#